data_AF-U6JS60-F1
#
_entry.id   AF-U6JS60-F1
#
_cell.length_a   1.000
_cell.length_b   1.000
_cell.length_c   1.000
_cell.angle_alpha   90.00
_cell.angle_beta   90.00
_cell.angle_gamma   90.00
#
_symmetry.space_group_name_H-M   'P 1'
#
loop_
_entity.id
_entity.type
_entity.pdbx_description
1 polymer ?
#
loop_
_entity_poly.entity_id
_entity_poly.type
_entity_poly.pdbx_seq_one_letter_code
_entity_poly.pdbx_strand_id
1 'polypeptide(L)'
;MQAARNLFADVFKSAAAPPAPAAAAAAAAAASAAAAAKLPLQKLYLAGIDRLIAISAIQGGTAAAAAAAAAATATAAAAADEDLADDDASDAPPAAAAAAAAAETAAAAAAGIIISIRHYRIIFNKAEGAAPGAPPAVKLEEIGPQIELKPDRVRLASAEMWRSAVKSMEKARAEQQKQQQQQQQQQQQQQQQQQQQQKKKNKNKTTNEFGDTIGRVHVGTPDIHRLQQLQSPLLYKLQRAERRMKQQQQQQQQEEEQQQE
;
A
#
# COMPACT_ATOMS: atom_id res chain seq x y z
N MET A 1 13.46 10.98 24.99
CA MET A 1 14.78 11.10 24.32
C MET A 1 14.74 10.90 22.81
N GLN A 2 14.01 9.91 22.28
CA GLN A 2 14.00 9.62 20.83
C GLN A 2 13.52 10.79 19.95
N ALA A 3 12.50 11.54 20.39
CA ALA A 3 12.02 12.72 19.66
C ALA A 3 13.08 13.82 19.53
N ALA A 4 13.84 14.11 20.61
CA ALA A 4 14.93 15.08 20.57
C ALA A 4 16.06 14.62 19.64
N ARG A 5 16.41 13.32 19.66
CA ARG A 5 17.39 12.76 18.72
C ARG A 5 16.98 12.98 17.26
N ASN A 6 15.73 12.70 16.92
CA ASN A 6 15.23 12.90 15.55
C ASN A 6 15.22 14.38 15.16
N LEU A 7 14.80 15.26 16.07
CA LEU A 7 14.81 16.71 15.86
C LEU A 7 16.22 17.22 15.55
N PHE A 8 17.22 16.86 16.37
CA PHE A 8 18.59 17.28 16.13
C PHE A 8 19.21 16.66 14.89
N ALA A 9 18.86 15.42 14.59
CA ALA A 9 19.26 14.80 13.33
C ALA A 9 18.71 15.62 12.15
N ASP A 10 17.44 16.03 12.16
CA ASP A 10 16.85 16.81 11.07
C ASP A 10 17.40 18.25 10.99
N VAL A 11 17.66 18.90 12.13
CA VAL A 11 18.20 20.28 12.18
C VAL A 11 19.65 20.32 11.72
N PHE A 12 20.49 19.39 12.18
CA PHE A 12 21.94 19.41 11.93
C PHE A 12 22.38 18.59 10.72
N LYS A 13 21.53 17.70 10.21
CA LYS A 13 21.68 17.15 8.86
C LYS A 13 21.28 18.26 7.90
N SER A 14 22.12 19.29 7.82
CA SER A 14 21.90 20.43 6.94
C SER A 14 21.57 19.91 5.54
N ALA A 15 20.63 20.59 4.89
CA ALA A 15 20.29 20.37 3.51
C ALA A 15 21.59 20.17 2.73
N ALA A 16 21.80 18.95 2.21
CA ALA A 16 22.81 18.71 1.20
C ALA A 16 22.66 19.86 0.21
N ALA A 17 23.65 20.77 0.20
CA ALA A 17 23.50 22.06 -0.44
C ALA A 17 22.87 21.85 -1.81
N PRO A 18 21.72 22.47 -2.11
CA PRO A 18 21.09 22.26 -3.41
C PRO A 18 22.18 22.51 -4.46
N PRO A 19 22.41 21.57 -5.39
CA PRO A 19 23.46 21.72 -6.38
C PRO A 19 23.25 23.07 -7.05
N ALA A 20 24.33 23.86 -7.15
CA ALA A 20 24.32 25.23 -7.66
C ALA A 20 23.43 25.38 -8.91
N PRO A 21 22.73 26.53 -9.08
CA PRO A 21 21.65 26.69 -10.04
C PRO A 21 22.04 26.25 -11.45
N ALA A 22 21.24 25.30 -11.94
CA ALA A 22 21.36 24.54 -13.16
C ALA A 22 21.08 25.36 -14.44
N ALA A 23 21.86 26.41 -14.72
CA ALA A 23 21.86 26.98 -16.07
C ALA A 23 22.44 26.01 -17.13
N ALA A 24 23.16 24.96 -16.70
CA ALA A 24 23.79 23.98 -17.60
C ALA A 24 23.26 22.52 -17.47
N ALA A 25 22.30 22.22 -16.59
CA ALA A 25 21.87 20.83 -16.32
C ALA A 25 20.44 20.46 -16.76
N ALA A 26 19.75 21.34 -17.50
CA ALA A 26 18.38 21.10 -17.96
C ALA A 26 18.23 19.91 -18.95
N ALA A 27 19.31 19.50 -19.63
CA ALA A 27 19.26 18.39 -20.58
C ALA A 27 19.43 16.99 -19.95
N ALA A 28 19.93 16.87 -18.71
CA ALA A 28 20.24 15.57 -18.09
C ALA A 28 19.18 15.09 -17.08
N ALA A 29 18.22 15.94 -16.70
CA ALA A 29 17.26 15.66 -15.62
C ALA A 29 16.08 14.76 -16.03
N ALA A 30 15.78 14.61 -17.33
CA ALA A 30 14.67 13.76 -17.78
C ALA A 30 14.99 12.26 -17.75
N ALA A 31 16.27 11.87 -17.76
CA ALA A 31 16.68 10.46 -17.76
C ALA A 31 16.99 9.88 -16.36
N SER A 32 17.11 10.72 -15.31
CA SER A 32 17.55 10.27 -13.98
C SER A 32 16.41 9.96 -12.98
N ALA A 33 15.15 10.25 -13.34
CA ALA A 33 14.01 10.08 -12.45
C ALA A 33 13.57 8.61 -12.20
N ALA A 34 14.10 7.66 -12.97
CA ALA A 34 13.82 6.22 -12.84
C ALA A 34 14.89 5.44 -12.05
N ALA A 35 16.00 6.07 -11.65
CA ALA A 35 17.13 5.43 -10.97
C ALA A 35 17.27 5.80 -9.48
N ALA A 36 16.17 6.19 -8.82
CA ALA A 36 16.18 6.71 -7.45
C ALA A 36 16.42 5.65 -6.34
N ALA A 37 16.50 4.36 -6.68
CA ALA A 37 16.66 3.28 -5.68
C ALA A 37 18.11 3.01 -5.23
N LYS A 38 19.10 3.73 -5.78
CA LYS A 38 20.47 3.74 -5.30
C LYS A 38 20.99 5.16 -5.37
N LEU A 39 20.68 5.97 -4.35
CA LEU A 39 21.50 7.15 -4.10
C LEU A 39 22.92 6.62 -3.93
N PRO A 40 23.85 6.89 -4.88
CA PRO A 40 25.24 6.52 -4.66
C PRO A 40 25.61 7.18 -3.34
N LEU A 41 26.05 6.40 -2.35
CA LEU A 41 26.63 6.95 -1.12
C LEU A 41 27.55 8.06 -1.56
N GLN A 42 27.15 9.32 -1.31
CA GLN A 42 27.95 10.46 -1.72
C GLN A 42 29.31 10.21 -1.12
N LYS A 43 30.33 10.09 -1.98
CA LYS A 43 31.70 9.87 -1.54
C LYS A 43 32.07 11.07 -0.67
N LEU A 44 31.94 10.89 0.65
CA LEU A 44 32.31 11.88 1.63
C LEU A 44 33.82 11.85 1.71
N TYR A 45 34.45 12.90 1.20
CA TYR A 45 35.88 13.08 1.34
C TYR A 45 36.19 13.37 2.81
N LEU A 46 37.22 12.74 3.36
CA LEU A 46 37.69 12.97 4.73
C LEU A 46 38.01 14.45 4.99
N ALA A 47 38.44 15.18 3.96
CA ALA A 47 38.68 16.63 4.02
C ALA A 47 37.42 17.45 4.36
N GLY A 48 36.22 16.91 4.14
CA GLY A 48 34.96 17.55 4.49
C GLY A 48 34.52 17.32 5.95
N ILE A 49 35.20 16.45 6.70
CA ILE A 49 34.85 16.08 8.07
C ILE A 49 35.75 16.86 9.05
N ASP A 50 35.49 18.16 9.20
CA ASP A 50 36.25 19.07 10.08
C ASP A 50 35.58 19.31 11.45
N ARG A 51 34.25 19.14 11.51
CA ARG A 51 33.44 19.53 12.69
C ARG A 51 32.60 18.37 13.22
N LEU A 52 32.50 18.29 14.54
CA LEU A 52 31.68 17.33 15.28
C LEU A 52 30.76 18.08 16.24
N ILE A 53 29.46 17.80 16.18
CA ILE A 53 28.50 18.27 17.17
C ILE A 53 28.17 17.08 18.07
N ALA A 54 28.56 17.17 19.35
CA ALA A 54 28.23 16.17 20.36
C ALA A 54 26.98 16.60 21.11
N ILE A 55 26.01 15.70 21.19
CA ILE A 55 24.75 15.90 21.92
C ILE A 55 24.66 14.82 22.97
N SER A 56 24.82 15.19 24.23
CA SER A 56 24.72 14.29 25.38
C SER A 56 23.49 14.62 26.22
N ALA A 57 22.85 13.59 26.77
CA ALA A 57 21.86 13.77 27.81
C ALA A 57 22.50 13.45 29.15
N ILE A 58 22.52 14.45 30.03
CA ILE A 58 22.99 14.35 31.39
C ILE A 58 21.75 14.25 32.26
N GLN A 59 21.61 13.18 33.03
CA GLN A 59 20.57 13.09 34.04
C GLN A 59 20.93 14.08 35.16
N GLY A 60 20.20 15.19 35.26
CA GLY A 60 20.43 16.21 36.29
C GLY A 60 19.95 15.81 37.68
N GLY A 61 19.65 14.53 37.91
CA GLY A 61 19.16 14.02 39.17
C GLY A 61 20.28 13.78 40.17
N THR A 62 20.20 14.44 41.33
CA THR A 62 20.83 13.94 42.55
C THR A 62 20.31 12.52 42.81
N ALA A 63 21.16 11.62 43.33
CA ALA A 63 20.81 10.22 43.60
C ALA A 63 19.48 10.03 44.37
N ALA A 64 19.03 11.06 45.12
CA ALA A 64 17.75 11.11 45.81
C ALA A 64 16.52 11.01 44.88
N ALA A 65 16.55 11.60 43.68
CA ALA A 65 15.41 11.53 42.76
C ALA A 65 15.23 10.13 42.14
N ALA A 66 16.35 9.44 41.88
CA ALA A 66 16.33 8.06 41.41
C ALA A 66 15.77 7.10 42.48
N ALA A 67 16.11 7.33 43.75
CA ALA A 67 15.57 6.56 44.87
C ALA A 67 14.05 6.76 45.04
N ALA A 68 13.56 8.00 44.90
CA ALA A 68 12.13 8.29 44.98
C ALA A 68 11.31 7.67 43.83
N ALA A 69 11.85 7.67 42.60
CA ALA A 69 11.20 7.03 41.45
C ALA A 69 11.13 5.50 41.59
N ALA A 70 12.19 4.87 42.11
CA ALA A 70 12.20 3.42 42.39
C ALA A 70 11.19 3.01 43.48
N ALA A 71 10.94 3.88 44.47
CA ALA A 71 9.94 3.62 45.50
C ALA A 71 8.49 3.69 44.94
N ALA A 72 8.22 4.59 43.99
CA ALA A 72 6.89 4.76 43.40
C ALA A 72 6.49 3.62 42.44
N THR A 73 7.45 3.06 41.68
CA THR A 73 7.18 1.90 40.81
C THR A 73 6.90 0.62 41.60
N ALA A 74 7.53 0.47 42.77
CA ALA A 74 7.25 -0.66 43.67
C ALA A 74 5.81 -0.62 44.22
N THR A 75 5.24 0.57 44.44
CA THR A 75 3.87 0.71 44.96
C THR A 75 2.82 0.43 43.88
N ALA A 76 3.08 0.78 42.63
CA ALA A 76 2.16 0.51 41.52
C ALA A 76 2.07 -0.99 41.16
N ALA A 77 3.18 -1.72 41.29
CA ALA A 77 3.20 -3.17 41.05
C ALA A 77 2.36 -3.95 42.08
N ALA A 78 2.25 -3.45 43.32
CA ALA A 78 1.45 -4.08 44.37
C ALA A 78 -0.07 -3.89 44.19
N ALA A 79 -0.51 -2.95 43.36
CA ALA A 79 -1.93 -2.66 43.14
C ALA A 79 -2.53 -3.41 41.94
N ALA A 80 -1.72 -4.15 41.17
CA ALA A 80 -2.16 -4.83 39.95
C ALA A 80 -2.51 -6.32 40.14
N ASP A 81 -2.48 -6.83 41.38
CA ASP A 81 -2.68 -8.26 41.70
C ASP A 81 -4.11 -8.61 42.16
N GLU A 82 -5.05 -7.66 42.08
CA GLU A 82 -6.43 -7.81 42.57
C GLU A 82 -7.44 -7.49 41.45
N ASP A 83 -7.44 -8.24 40.33
CA ASP A 83 -8.65 -8.47 39.53
C ASP A 83 -8.39 -9.51 38.41
N LEU A 84 -8.68 -10.77 38.75
CA LEU A 84 -8.56 -11.94 37.87
C LEU A 84 -9.94 -12.62 37.82
N ALA A 85 -10.85 -12.11 36.99
CA ALA A 85 -12.06 -12.84 36.59
C ALA A 85 -12.65 -12.34 35.26
N ASP A 86 -12.81 -13.31 34.35
CA ASP A 86 -13.63 -13.37 33.13
C ASP A 86 -13.24 -12.62 31.83
N ASP A 87 -12.56 -13.41 30.98
CA ASP A 87 -12.64 -13.56 29.52
C ASP A 87 -13.79 -12.84 28.77
N ASP A 88 -13.47 -11.76 28.05
CA ASP A 88 -14.03 -11.52 26.71
C ASP A 88 -13.06 -10.67 25.87
N ALA A 89 -12.34 -11.35 24.97
CA ALA A 89 -11.25 -10.80 24.19
C ALA A 89 -11.72 -10.34 22.80
N SER A 90 -12.26 -9.14 22.67
CA SER A 90 -12.14 -8.37 21.42
C SER A 90 -12.46 -6.89 21.62
N ASP A 91 -11.59 -6.03 21.11
CA ASP A 91 -11.78 -4.58 20.98
C ASP A 91 -11.50 -3.71 22.22
N ALA A 92 -10.28 -3.83 22.75
CA ALA A 92 -9.74 -2.84 23.69
C ALA A 92 -9.53 -1.47 22.97
N PRO A 93 -10.19 -0.38 23.42
CA PRO A 93 -10.15 0.90 22.72
C PRO A 93 -8.74 1.50 22.69
N PRO A 94 -8.31 2.13 21.58
CA PRO A 94 -6.97 2.71 21.42
C PRO A 94 -6.65 3.86 22.39
N ALA A 95 -7.60 4.26 23.24
CA ALA A 95 -7.44 5.31 24.24
C ALA A 95 -6.46 4.93 25.37
N ALA A 96 -6.40 3.65 25.77
CA ALA A 96 -5.54 3.22 26.88
C ALA A 96 -4.04 3.29 26.52
N ALA A 97 -3.67 2.98 25.27
CA ALA A 97 -2.28 3.06 24.79
C ALA A 97 -1.77 4.51 24.68
N ALA A 98 -2.66 5.46 24.38
CA ALA A 98 -2.31 6.89 24.31
C ALA A 98 -2.02 7.48 25.70
N ALA A 99 -2.73 7.02 26.74
CA ALA A 99 -2.51 7.46 28.12
C ALA A 99 -1.16 6.97 28.67
N ALA A 100 -0.76 5.74 28.37
CA ALA A 100 0.54 5.19 28.79
C ALA A 100 1.73 5.96 28.19
N ALA A 101 1.64 6.34 26.91
CA ALA A 101 2.70 7.14 26.24
C ALA A 101 2.79 8.57 26.79
N ALA A 102 1.67 9.16 27.20
CA ALA A 102 1.64 10.48 27.86
C ALA A 102 2.25 10.44 29.27
N ALA A 103 2.04 9.35 30.02
CA ALA A 103 2.63 9.17 31.34
C ALA A 103 4.16 9.01 31.29
N GLU A 104 4.68 8.28 30.31
CA GLU A 104 6.14 8.11 30.13
C GLU A 104 6.84 9.43 29.75
N THR A 105 6.16 10.29 28.99
CA THR A 105 6.70 11.63 28.67
C THR A 105 6.66 12.59 29.85
N ALA A 106 5.65 12.48 30.73
CA ALA A 106 5.60 13.24 31.98
C ALA A 106 6.71 12.80 32.96
N ALA A 107 6.99 11.50 33.05
CA ALA A 107 8.07 10.97 33.89
C ALA A 107 9.46 11.43 33.42
N ALA A 108 9.68 11.56 32.11
CA ALA A 108 10.93 12.09 31.57
C ALA A 108 11.13 13.59 31.86
N ALA A 109 10.05 14.38 31.97
CA ALA A 109 10.11 15.78 32.41
C ALA A 109 10.48 15.89 33.89
N ALA A 110 10.02 14.95 34.73
CA ALA A 110 10.36 14.88 36.15
C ALA A 110 11.83 14.49 36.40
N ALA A 111 12.47 13.77 35.47
CA ALA A 111 13.84 13.28 35.62
C ALA A 111 14.94 14.36 35.47
N GLY A 112 14.59 15.63 35.24
CA GLY A 112 15.56 16.73 35.19
C GLY A 112 16.66 16.52 34.16
N ILE A 113 16.33 15.94 33.00
CA ILE A 113 17.31 15.65 31.95
C ILE A 113 17.80 16.97 31.35
N ILE A 114 19.11 17.18 31.34
CA ILE A 114 19.77 18.33 30.70
C ILE A 114 20.42 17.80 29.42
N ILE A 115 20.06 18.39 28.28
CA ILE A 115 20.69 18.08 27.00
C ILE A 115 21.84 19.07 26.81
N SER A 116 23.07 18.57 26.79
CA SER A 116 24.30 19.35 26.53
C SER A 116 24.69 19.20 25.07
N ILE A 117 24.74 20.31 24.34
CA ILE A 117 25.21 20.41 22.97
C ILE A 117 26.58 21.07 22.98
N ARG A 118 27.58 20.39 22.42
CA ARG A 118 28.97 20.84 22.35
C ARG A 118 29.48 20.73 20.92
N HIS A 119 30.28 21.70 20.49
CA HIS A 119 30.81 21.76 19.13
C HIS A 119 32.33 21.67 19.16
N TYR A 120 32.83 20.60 18.57
CA TYR A 120 34.24 20.26 18.49
C TYR A 120 34.75 20.38 17.06
N ARG A 121 36.01 20.78 16.92
CA ARG A 121 36.79 20.60 15.70
C ARG A 121 37.62 19.33 15.80
N ILE A 122 37.66 18.60 14.69
CA ILE A 122 38.36 17.33 14.59
C ILE A 122 39.77 17.61 14.05
N ILE A 123 40.78 17.29 14.84
CA ILE A 123 42.19 17.40 14.45
C ILE A 123 42.77 16.00 14.31
N PHE A 124 43.15 15.64 13.09
CA PHE A 124 43.81 14.37 12.80
C PHE A 124 45.32 14.53 12.98
N ASN A 125 45.88 13.85 13.97
CA ASN A 125 47.32 13.80 14.21
C ASN A 125 47.89 12.48 13.71
N LYS A 126 49.08 12.53 13.13
CA LYS A 126 49.85 11.31 12.86
C LYS A 126 50.28 10.75 14.21
N ALA A 127 49.88 9.51 14.52
CA ALA A 127 50.33 8.85 15.73
C ALA A 127 51.84 8.60 15.63
N GLU A 128 52.59 9.13 16.60
CA GLU A 128 54.04 8.99 16.66
C GLU A 128 54.40 7.50 16.85
N GLY A 129 55.21 6.96 15.95
CA GLY A 129 55.56 5.52 15.94
C GLY A 129 54.55 4.57 15.29
N ALA A 130 53.44 5.06 14.72
CA ALA A 130 52.48 4.19 14.06
C ALA A 130 52.95 3.71 12.68
N ALA A 131 52.66 2.45 12.37
CA ALA A 131 52.99 1.81 11.09
C ALA A 131 52.35 2.55 9.90
N PRO A 132 52.96 2.51 8.70
CA PRO A 132 52.36 3.08 7.50
C PRO A 132 51.00 2.43 7.23
N GLY A 133 49.94 3.25 7.24
CA GLY A 133 48.55 2.81 7.07
C GLY A 133 47.73 2.73 8.37
N ALA A 134 48.31 3.00 9.53
CA ALA A 134 47.56 3.12 10.77
C ALA A 134 46.59 4.32 10.74
N PRO A 135 45.39 4.21 11.35
CA PRO A 135 44.44 5.33 11.40
C PRO A 135 45.04 6.51 12.19
N PRO A 136 44.77 7.76 11.78
CA PRO A 136 45.26 8.94 12.49
C PRO A 136 44.63 9.04 13.88
N ALA A 137 45.39 9.55 14.85
CA ALA A 137 44.90 9.84 16.17
C ALA A 137 43.99 11.08 16.12
N VAL A 138 42.76 10.95 16.58
CA VAL A 138 41.78 12.04 16.59
C VAL A 138 41.90 12.82 17.89
N LYS A 139 42.21 14.11 17.81
CA LYS A 139 42.08 15.07 18.92
C LYS A 139 40.88 15.97 18.64
N LEU A 140 40.13 16.30 19.70
CA LEU A 140 38.98 17.18 19.62
C LEU A 140 39.32 18.49 20.33
N GLU A 141 39.10 19.61 19.64
CA GLU A 141 39.24 20.96 20.19
C GLU A 141 37.86 21.60 20.33
N GLU A 142 37.52 22.15 21.51
CA GLU A 142 36.25 22.85 21.72
C GLU A 142 36.29 24.23 21.06
N ILE A 143 35.40 24.49 20.11
CA ILE A 143 35.35 25.77 19.35
C ILE A 143 34.05 26.53 19.56
N GLY A 144 32.93 25.83 19.69
CA GLY A 144 31.61 26.47 19.71
C GLY A 144 31.01 26.66 21.10
N PRO A 145 29.81 27.24 21.15
CA PRO A 145 29.10 27.46 22.40
C PRO A 145 28.77 26.12 23.07
N GLN A 146 28.84 26.12 24.40
CA GLN A 146 28.30 25.05 25.22
C GLN A 146 26.85 25.42 25.54
N ILE A 147 25.90 24.67 24.97
CA ILE A 147 24.47 24.95 25.14
C ILE A 147 23.87 23.85 25.99
N GLU A 148 23.30 24.23 27.13
CA GLU A 148 22.55 23.33 28.00
C GLU A 148 21.06 23.62 27.88
N LEU A 149 20.30 22.61 27.45
CA LEU A 149 18.87 22.70 27.24
C LEU A 149 18.15 21.85 28.28
N LYS A 150 17.22 22.47 29.00
CA LYS A 150 16.26 21.78 29.86
C LYS A 150 14.93 21.67 29.10
N PRO A 151 14.47 20.47 28.72
CA PRO A 151 13.16 20.31 28.09
C PRO A 151 12.07 20.76 29.07
N ASP A 152 11.27 21.74 28.67
CA ASP A 152 10.12 22.22 29.45
C ASP A 152 8.85 21.46 29.02
N ARG A 153 8.09 22.00 28.08
CA ARG A 153 6.85 21.38 27.60
C ARG A 153 7.08 20.66 26.27
N VAL A 154 6.70 19.39 26.21
CA VAL A 154 6.76 18.59 24.98
C VAL A 154 5.34 18.42 24.42
N ARG A 155 5.14 18.81 23.15
CA ARG A 155 3.92 18.50 22.39
C ARG A 155 4.23 17.39 21.39
N LEU A 156 3.65 16.22 21.61
CA LEU A 156 3.77 15.10 20.69
C LEU A 156 2.79 15.27 19.52
N ALA A 157 3.21 14.88 18.32
CA ALA A 157 2.33 14.83 17.17
C ALA A 157 1.28 13.71 17.35
N SER A 158 0.11 13.86 16.72
CA SER A 158 -0.88 12.79 16.69
C SER A 158 -0.33 11.57 15.93
N ALA A 159 -0.79 10.37 16.31
CA ALA A 159 -0.31 9.12 15.70
C ALA A 159 -0.54 9.09 14.18
N GLU A 160 -1.66 9.62 13.70
CA GLU A 160 -1.98 9.71 12.27
C GLU A 160 -1.04 10.66 11.53
N MET A 161 -0.76 11.84 12.11
CA MET A 161 0.18 12.80 11.55
C MET A 161 1.59 12.20 11.48
N TRP A 162 2.05 11.52 12.55
CA TRP A 162 3.35 10.86 12.54
C TRP A 162 3.46 9.77 11.47
N ARG A 163 2.45 8.91 11.32
CA ARG A 163 2.40 7.88 10.27
C ARG A 163 2.45 8.50 8.88
N SER A 164 1.71 9.58 8.65
CA SER A 164 1.74 10.29 7.36
C SER A 164 3.10 10.93 7.07
N ALA A 165 3.78 11.49 8.08
CA ALA A 165 5.08 12.15 7.95
C ALA A 165 6.24 11.14 7.74
N VAL A 166 6.20 9.99 8.42
CA VAL A 166 7.21 8.93 8.30
C VAL A 166 6.99 8.07 7.05
N LYS A 167 5.86 8.21 6.35
CA LYS A 167 5.63 7.54 5.07
C LYS A 167 6.71 7.99 4.10
N SER A 168 7.65 7.09 3.81
CA SER A 168 8.78 7.40 2.93
C SER A 168 8.24 7.96 1.61
N MET A 169 8.90 9.01 1.10
CA MET A 169 8.56 9.59 -0.20
C MET A 169 8.52 8.52 -1.30
N GLU A 170 9.34 7.48 -1.16
CA GLU A 170 9.34 6.31 -2.05
C GLU A 170 8.03 5.51 -1.98
N LYS A 171 7.52 5.21 -0.77
CA LYS A 171 6.24 4.51 -0.63
C LYS A 171 5.08 5.36 -1.11
N ALA A 172 5.09 6.66 -0.81
CA ALA A 172 4.09 7.61 -1.31
C ALA A 172 4.09 7.68 -2.84
N ARG A 173 5.29 7.72 -3.46
CA ARG A 173 5.45 7.72 -4.92
C ARG A 173 5.07 6.39 -5.55
N ALA A 174 5.42 5.27 -4.94
CA ALA A 174 5.04 3.93 -5.43
C ALA A 174 3.51 3.74 -5.41
N GLU A 175 2.84 4.23 -4.37
CA GLU A 175 1.38 4.21 -4.28
C GLU A 175 0.73 5.12 -5.32
N GLN A 176 1.27 6.33 -5.51
CA GLN A 176 0.84 7.23 -6.58
C GLN A 176 1.01 6.60 -7.97
N GLN A 177 2.13 5.91 -8.20
CA GLN A 177 2.40 5.22 -9.46
C GLN A 177 1.45 4.03 -9.67
N LYS A 178 1.14 3.27 -8.61
CA LYS A 178 0.16 2.19 -8.66
C LYS A 178 -1.25 2.69 -8.97
N GLN A 179 -1.64 3.83 -8.39
CA GLN A 179 -2.93 4.48 -8.72
C GLN A 179 -2.97 4.92 -10.19
N GLN A 180 -1.89 5.50 -10.72
CA GLN A 180 -1.82 5.86 -12.14
C GLN A 180 -1.92 4.63 -13.06
N GLN A 181 -1.25 3.52 -12.71
CA GLN A 181 -1.35 2.28 -13.49
C GLN A 181 -2.76 1.70 -13.47
N GLN A 182 -3.45 1.72 -12.33
CA GLN A 182 -4.83 1.24 -12.24
C GLN A 182 -5.78 2.07 -13.11
N GLN A 183 -5.61 3.40 -13.14
CA GLN A 183 -6.42 4.27 -14.00
C GLN A 183 -6.18 3.97 -15.49
N GLN A 184 -4.93 3.71 -15.90
CA GLN A 184 -4.63 3.34 -17.28
C GLN A 184 -5.25 2.00 -17.68
N GLN A 185 -5.26 1.01 -16.78
CA GLN A 185 -5.89 -0.29 -17.05
C GLN A 185 -7.41 -0.16 -17.24
N GLN A 186 -8.08 0.67 -16.45
CA GLN A 186 -9.53 0.89 -16.60
C GLN A 186 -9.87 1.56 -17.95
N GLN A 187 -9.05 2.51 -18.41
CA GLN A 187 -9.26 3.14 -19.72
C GLN A 187 -9.08 2.13 -20.87
N GLN A 188 -8.11 1.23 -20.78
CA GLN A 188 -7.91 0.20 -21.81
C GLN A 188 -9.10 -0.77 -21.88
N GLN A 189 -9.68 -1.16 -20.74
CA GLN A 189 -10.85 -2.03 -20.73
C GLN A 189 -12.08 -1.36 -21.37
N GLN A 190 -12.29 -0.06 -21.13
CA GLN A 190 -13.38 0.68 -21.77
C GLN A 190 -13.19 0.77 -23.30
N GLN A 191 -11.97 1.02 -23.77
CA GLN A 191 -11.68 1.04 -25.21
C GLN A 191 -11.91 -0.33 -25.86
N GLN A 192 -11.53 -1.42 -25.20
CA GLN A 192 -11.78 -2.78 -25.72
C GLN A 192 -13.28 -3.09 -25.81
N GLN A 193 -14.09 -2.67 -24.84
CA GLN A 193 -15.53 -2.85 -24.91
C GLN A 193 -16.16 -2.07 -26.08
N GLN A 194 -15.70 -0.84 -26.34
CA GLN A 194 -16.18 -0.06 -27.49
C GLN A 194 -15.78 -0.71 -28.83
N GLN A 195 -14.54 -1.20 -28.95
CA GLN A 195 -14.12 -1.92 -30.17
C GLN A 195 -14.91 -3.22 -30.38
N GLN A 196 -15.24 -3.95 -29.32
CA GLN A 196 -16.08 -5.15 -29.42
C GLN A 196 -17.52 -4.80 -29.85
N GLN A 197 -18.08 -3.68 -29.38
CA GLN A 197 -19.38 -3.23 -29.83
C GLN A 197 -19.36 -2.79 -31.30
N GLN A 198 -18.31 -2.09 -31.74
CA GLN A 198 -18.14 -1.73 -33.16
C GLN A 198 -17.94 -2.97 -34.04
N LYS A 199 -17.13 -3.94 -33.60
CA LYS A 199 -16.96 -5.24 -34.31
C LYS A 199 -18.27 -6.01 -34.39
N LYS A 200 -19.07 -6.05 -33.31
CA LYS A 200 -20.40 -6.68 -33.31
C LYS A 200 -21.36 -5.97 -34.28
N LYS A 201 -21.38 -4.63 -34.29
CA LYS A 201 -22.21 -3.83 -35.21
C LYS A 201 -21.81 -4.02 -36.69
N ASN A 202 -20.52 -4.21 -36.96
CA ASN A 202 -20.00 -4.36 -38.33
C ASN A 202 -19.99 -5.82 -38.84
N LYS A 203 -20.25 -6.83 -37.99
CA LYS A 203 -20.15 -8.25 -38.38
C LYS A 203 -21.05 -8.64 -39.56
N ASN A 204 -22.13 -7.91 -39.80
CA ASN A 204 -23.08 -8.16 -40.88
C ASN A 204 -23.00 -7.14 -42.02
N LYS A 205 -22.04 -6.21 -42.00
CA LYS A 205 -21.88 -5.17 -43.03
C LYS A 205 -20.64 -5.50 -43.87
N THR A 206 -20.83 -5.80 -45.15
CA THR A 206 -19.74 -6.00 -46.11
C THR A 206 -19.75 -4.88 -47.15
N THR A 207 -18.60 -4.30 -47.43
CA THR A 207 -18.44 -3.28 -48.48
C THR A 207 -17.94 -3.98 -49.74
N ASN A 208 -18.63 -3.82 -50.86
CA ASN A 208 -18.22 -4.41 -52.14
C ASN A 208 -17.06 -3.61 -52.75
N GLU A 209 -16.39 -4.16 -53.77
CA GLU A 209 -15.26 -3.51 -54.48
C GLU A 209 -15.66 -2.15 -55.11
N PHE A 210 -16.96 -1.98 -55.43
CA PHE A 210 -17.54 -0.72 -55.93
C PHE A 210 -17.89 0.30 -54.84
N GLY A 211 -17.63 0.01 -53.55
CA GLY A 211 -17.93 0.90 -52.42
C GLY A 211 -19.35 0.78 -51.84
N ASP A 212 -20.24 0.01 -52.48
CA ASP A 212 -21.59 -0.21 -51.97
C ASP A 212 -21.58 -1.03 -50.67
N THR A 213 -22.41 -0.60 -49.71
CA THR A 213 -22.50 -1.27 -48.41
C THR A 213 -23.69 -2.22 -48.35
N ILE A 214 -23.44 -3.53 -48.34
CA ILE A 214 -24.48 -4.56 -48.34
C ILE A 214 -24.53 -5.24 -46.96
N GLY A 215 -25.72 -5.30 -46.36
CA GLY A 215 -25.97 -6.00 -45.11
C GLY A 215 -26.40 -7.45 -45.33
N ARG A 216 -25.78 -8.43 -44.66
CA ARG A 216 -26.28 -9.82 -44.66
C ARG A 216 -27.47 -9.94 -43.69
N VAL A 217 -28.63 -10.31 -44.21
CA VAL A 217 -29.80 -10.69 -43.42
C VAL A 217 -29.70 -12.17 -43.11
N HIS A 218 -29.57 -12.52 -41.83
CA HIS A 218 -29.71 -13.91 -41.39
C HIS A 218 -31.18 -14.19 -41.11
N VAL A 219 -31.83 -14.82 -42.08
CA VAL A 219 -33.12 -15.49 -41.85
C VAL A 219 -32.84 -16.77 -41.07
N GLY A 220 -33.48 -16.92 -39.91
CA GLY A 220 -33.39 -18.16 -39.12
C GLY A 220 -33.95 -19.36 -39.88
N THR A 221 -33.54 -20.56 -39.51
CA THR A 221 -34.08 -21.79 -40.08
C THR A 221 -35.59 -21.83 -39.83
N PRO A 222 -36.44 -21.86 -40.88
CA PRO A 222 -37.87 -21.92 -40.67
C PRO A 222 -38.24 -23.23 -39.99
N ASP A 223 -38.97 -23.16 -38.88
CA ASP A 223 -39.44 -24.34 -38.15
C ASP A 223 -40.65 -24.95 -38.86
N ILE A 224 -40.39 -25.86 -39.80
CA ILE A 224 -41.40 -26.54 -40.62
C ILE A 224 -42.29 -27.46 -39.75
N HIS A 225 -41.77 -27.98 -38.63
CA HIS A 225 -42.51 -28.88 -37.77
C HIS A 225 -43.63 -28.17 -37.01
N ARG A 226 -43.39 -26.92 -36.58
CA ARG A 226 -44.43 -26.10 -35.98
C ARG A 226 -45.56 -25.78 -36.96
N LEU A 227 -45.23 -25.68 -38.25
CA LEU A 227 -46.22 -25.49 -39.32
C LEU A 227 -47.05 -26.77 -39.57
N GLN A 228 -46.44 -27.96 -39.45
CA GLN A 228 -47.15 -29.24 -39.58
C GLN A 228 -48.11 -29.51 -38.42
N GLN A 229 -47.79 -29.04 -37.20
CA GLN A 229 -48.68 -29.19 -36.05
C GLN A 229 -49.96 -28.35 -36.13
N LEU A 230 -50.00 -27.37 -37.04
CA LEU A 230 -51.23 -26.64 -37.40
C LEU A 230 -52.14 -27.43 -38.36
N GLN A 231 -51.78 -28.66 -38.75
CA GLN A 231 -52.71 -29.51 -39.49
C GLN A 231 -54.00 -29.71 -38.70
N SER A 232 -55.12 -29.47 -39.38
CA SER A 232 -56.43 -29.35 -38.72
C SER A 232 -56.75 -30.58 -37.86
N PRO A 233 -57.30 -30.41 -36.65
CA PRO A 233 -57.69 -31.53 -35.78
C PRO A 233 -58.74 -32.45 -36.45
N LEU A 234 -59.43 -31.95 -37.47
CA LEU A 234 -60.37 -32.70 -38.28
C LEU A 234 -59.68 -33.82 -39.08
N LEU A 235 -58.47 -33.56 -39.60
CA LEU A 235 -57.68 -34.54 -40.36
C LEU A 235 -57.19 -35.68 -39.46
N TYR A 236 -56.79 -35.36 -38.23
CA TYR A 236 -56.49 -36.35 -37.20
C TYR A 236 -57.72 -37.18 -36.80
N LYS A 237 -58.91 -36.56 -36.68
CA LYS A 237 -60.16 -37.29 -36.42
C LYS A 237 -60.52 -38.24 -37.57
N LEU A 238 -60.33 -37.81 -38.81
CA LEU A 238 -60.57 -38.61 -40.01
C LEU A 238 -59.63 -39.83 -40.09
N GLN A 239 -58.32 -39.63 -39.92
CA GLN A 239 -57.35 -40.74 -39.89
C GLN A 239 -57.59 -41.71 -38.73
N ARG A 240 -58.04 -41.21 -37.58
CA ARG A 240 -58.40 -42.06 -36.43
C ARG A 240 -59.64 -42.90 -36.69
N ALA A 241 -60.65 -42.33 -37.37
CA ALA A 241 -61.85 -43.04 -37.78
C ALA A 241 -61.52 -44.13 -38.82
N GLU A 242 -60.67 -43.81 -39.79
CA GLU A 242 -60.22 -44.76 -40.82
C GLU A 242 -59.47 -45.96 -40.21
N ARG A 243 -58.56 -45.72 -39.25
CA ARG A 243 -57.87 -46.82 -38.53
C ARG A 243 -58.84 -47.70 -37.73
N ARG A 244 -59.88 -47.11 -37.11
CA ARG A 244 -60.90 -47.88 -36.37
C ARG A 244 -61.72 -48.75 -37.31
N MET A 245 -62.12 -48.21 -38.46
CA MET A 245 -62.87 -48.97 -39.46
C MET A 245 -62.03 -50.14 -39.99
N LYS A 246 -60.75 -49.91 -40.27
CA LYS A 246 -59.85 -50.97 -40.75
C LYS A 246 -59.62 -52.07 -39.70
N GLN A 247 -59.52 -51.71 -38.42
CA GLN A 247 -59.43 -52.69 -37.33
C GLN A 247 -60.72 -53.51 -37.20
N GLN A 248 -61.90 -52.89 -37.34
CA GLN A 248 -63.17 -53.61 -37.34
C GLN A 248 -63.30 -54.57 -38.52
N GLN A 249 -62.90 -54.15 -39.73
CA GLN A 249 -62.86 -55.05 -40.89
C GLN A 249 -61.93 -56.24 -40.68
N GLN A 250 -60.74 -56.02 -40.09
CA GLN A 250 -59.81 -57.11 -39.80
C GLN A 250 -60.37 -58.10 -38.77
N GLN A 251 -61.10 -57.62 -37.75
CA GLN A 251 -61.75 -58.48 -36.77
C GLN A 251 -62.87 -59.32 -37.42
N GLN A 252 -63.68 -58.71 -38.28
CA GLN A 252 -64.72 -59.43 -39.02
C GLN A 252 -64.13 -60.52 -39.93
N GLN A 253 -63.04 -60.23 -40.64
CA GLN A 253 -62.35 -61.24 -41.45
C GLN A 253 -61.82 -62.40 -40.60
N GLN A 254 -61.26 -62.12 -39.42
CA GLN A 254 -60.79 -63.17 -38.50
C GLN A 254 -61.95 -64.00 -37.91
N GLU A 255 -63.10 -63.40 -37.66
CA GLU A 255 -64.30 -64.11 -37.19
C GLU A 255 -64.92 -64.97 -38.30
N GLU A 256 -64.92 -64.50 -39.54
CA GLU A 256 -65.37 -65.27 -40.70
C GLU A 256 -64.44 -66.45 -41.00
N GLU A 257 -63.12 -66.27 -40.88
CA GLU A 257 -62.14 -67.36 -41.00
C GLU A 257 -62.35 -68.43 -39.92
N GLN A 258 -62.58 -68.03 -38.66
CA GLN A 258 -62.84 -68.97 -37.55
C GLN A 258 -64.17 -69.72 -37.68
N GLN A 259 -65.14 -69.21 -38.43
CA GLN A 259 -66.40 -69.92 -38.68
C GLN A 259 -66.31 -70.93 -39.83
N GLN A 260 -65.25 -70.85 -40.65
CA GLN A 260 -65.04 -71.77 -41.77
C GLN A 260 -64.13 -72.96 -41.42
N GLU A 261 -63.40 -72.89 -40.30
CA GLU A 261 -62.68 -74.03 -39.70
C GLU A 261 -63.59 -74.90 -38.81
#